data_AF-A0A418PLB5-F1
#
_entry.id   AF-A0A418PLB5-F1
#
_cell.length_a   1.000
_cell.length_b   1.000
_cell.length_c   1.000
_cell.angle_alpha   90.00
_cell.angle_beta   90.00
_cell.angle_gamma   90.00
#
_symmetry.space_group_name_H-M   'P 1'
#
loop_
_entity.id
_entity.type
_entity.pdbx_description
1 polymer ?
#
loop_
_entity_poly.entity_id
_entity_poly.type
_entity_poly.pdbx_seq_one_letter_code
_entity_poly.pdbx_strand_id
1 'polypeptide(L)'
;MYKIFVFLFSLTLFIPADFFPENKTTSILCFSYLLKDKELNIDDVLTDIDTFSYNNCEEFNFGINDQAVWIKIDNQDLTSYSNPLLVLNSSSLDYVYLYSVSGGKIENELVSG
;
A
#
# COMPACT_ATOMS: atom_id res chain seq x y z
N MET A 1 -11.97 39.05 38.56
CA MET A 1 -11.21 37.96 37.91
C MET A 1 -12.05 37.05 37.01
N TYR A 2 -13.38 37.17 37.00
CA TYR A 2 -14.31 36.31 36.23
C TYR A 2 -14.34 36.63 34.72
N LYS A 3 -14.00 37.86 34.33
CA LYS A 3 -14.07 38.33 32.93
C LYS A 3 -13.02 37.68 32.01
N ILE A 4 -11.87 37.25 32.56
CA ILE A 4 -10.79 36.59 31.80
C ILE A 4 -11.18 35.13 31.48
N PHE A 5 -11.87 34.45 32.41
CA PHE A 5 -12.32 33.08 32.21
C PHE A 5 -13.35 32.94 31.09
N VAL A 6 -14.26 33.92 30.95
CA VAL A 6 -15.26 33.91 29.87
C VAL A 6 -14.60 34.07 28.50
N PHE A 7 -13.54 34.87 28.40
CA PHE A 7 -12.82 35.11 27.13
C PHE A 7 -12.00 33.89 26.68
N LEU A 8 -11.41 33.15 27.62
CA LEU A 8 -10.71 31.88 27.35
C LEU A 8 -11.68 30.78 26.87
N PHE A 9 -12.89 30.74 27.42
CA PHE A 9 -13.91 29.75 27.04
C PHE A 9 -14.57 30.06 25.69
N SER A 10 -14.67 31.33 25.29
CA SER A 10 -15.16 31.67 23.94
C SER A 10 -14.14 31.36 22.85
N LEU A 11 -12.84 31.38 23.16
CA LEU A 11 -11.78 31.15 22.17
C LEU A 11 -11.70 29.67 21.74
N THR A 12 -12.08 28.73 22.62
CA THR A 12 -12.10 27.29 22.31
C THR A 12 -13.26 26.86 21.41
N LEU A 13 -14.31 27.68 21.29
CA LEU A 13 -15.49 27.38 20.45
C LEU A 13 -15.31 27.76 18.98
N PHE A 14 -14.22 28.45 18.62
CA PHE A 14 -13.91 28.83 17.23
C PHE A 14 -12.80 27.97 16.61
N ILE A 15 -12.38 26.88 17.26
CA ILE A 15 -11.46 25.93 16.63
C ILE A 15 -12.28 25.15 15.60
N PRO A 16 -12.00 25.30 14.28
CA PRO A 16 -12.72 24.54 13.26
C PRO A 16 -12.50 23.05 13.51
N ALA A 17 -13.59 22.27 13.42
CA ALA A 17 -13.57 20.83 13.64
C ALA A 17 -12.62 20.07 12.70
N ASP A 18 -12.18 20.72 11.62
CA ASP A 18 -11.25 20.20 10.62
C ASP A 18 -9.78 20.14 11.07
N PHE A 19 -9.46 20.53 12.32
CA PHE A 19 -8.08 20.47 12.85
C PHE A 19 -7.62 19.06 13.25
N PHE A 20 -8.52 18.08 13.29
CA PHE A 20 -8.16 16.69 13.46
C PHE A 20 -7.99 16.06 12.08
N PRO A 21 -6.77 15.72 11.64
CA PRO A 21 -6.60 14.92 10.45
C PRO A 21 -7.33 13.59 10.71
N GLU A 22 -8.50 13.43 10.12
CA GLU A 22 -9.12 12.12 9.96
C GLU A 22 -8.06 11.26 9.26
N ASN A 23 -7.62 10.20 9.92
CA ASN A 23 -6.81 9.16 9.31
C ASN A 23 -7.70 8.45 8.27
N LYS A 24 -7.87 9.08 7.10
CA LYS A 24 -8.48 8.43 5.95
C LYS A 24 -7.59 7.24 5.62
N THR A 25 -8.10 6.06 5.92
CA THR A 25 -7.47 4.81 5.53
C THR A 25 -7.73 4.66 4.03
N THR A 26 -6.91 5.34 3.23
CA THR A 26 -6.99 5.21 1.78
C THR A 26 -6.42 3.84 1.42
N SER A 27 -7.16 3.04 0.66
CA SER A 27 -6.66 1.75 0.20
C SER A 27 -6.02 1.94 -1.17
N ILE A 28 -4.88 1.28 -1.40
CA ILE A 28 -4.33 1.15 -2.75
C ILE A 28 -5.19 0.11 -3.46
N LEU A 29 -6.09 0.59 -4.33
CA LEU A 29 -6.88 -0.26 -5.22
C LEU A 29 -6.16 -0.46 -6.56
N CYS A 30 -5.19 0.39 -6.88
CA CYS A 30 -4.48 0.42 -8.15
C CYS A 30 -3.11 -0.25 -7.99
N PHE A 31 -2.82 -1.29 -8.76
CA PHE A 31 -1.52 -1.95 -8.77
C PHE A 31 -1.27 -2.60 -10.14
N SER A 32 0.00 -2.90 -10.39
CA SER A 32 0.39 -3.68 -11.56
C SER A 32 0.66 -5.12 -11.13
N TYR A 33 0.35 -6.10 -11.99
CA TYR A 33 0.53 -7.51 -11.69
C TYR A 33 1.15 -8.30 -12.84
N LEU A 34 1.76 -9.43 -12.51
CA LEU A 34 2.34 -10.38 -13.45
C LEU A 34 2.10 -11.81 -12.95
N LEU A 35 1.55 -12.66 -13.82
CA LEU A 35 1.33 -14.09 -13.54
C LEU A 35 2.42 -14.91 -14.23
N LYS A 36 3.20 -15.66 -13.45
CA LYS A 36 4.33 -16.45 -13.94
C LYS A 36 4.46 -17.76 -13.16
N ASP A 37 5.31 -18.65 -13.64
CA ASP A 37 5.60 -19.91 -12.98
C ASP A 37 6.20 -19.67 -11.58
N LYS A 38 5.92 -20.58 -10.64
CA LYS A 38 6.29 -20.43 -9.22
C LYS A 38 7.80 -20.39 -8.96
N GLU A 39 8.59 -20.90 -9.91
CA GLU A 39 10.06 -21.00 -9.79
C GLU A 39 10.78 -19.75 -10.29
N LEU A 40 10.06 -18.75 -10.80
CA LEU A 40 10.65 -17.51 -11.27
C LEU A 40 11.27 -16.74 -10.09
N ASN A 41 12.53 -16.32 -10.23
CA ASN A 41 13.19 -15.50 -9.22
C ASN A 41 12.88 -14.01 -9.43
N ILE A 42 13.16 -13.19 -8.41
CA ILE A 42 12.93 -11.75 -8.47
C ILE A 42 13.83 -11.03 -9.50
N ASP A 43 15.07 -11.49 -9.74
CA ASP A 43 15.95 -10.87 -10.74
C ASP A 43 15.38 -10.99 -12.16
N ASP A 44 14.75 -12.13 -12.48
CA ASP A 44 14.07 -12.38 -13.73
C ASP A 44 12.82 -11.49 -13.84
N VAL A 45 12.06 -11.32 -12.75
CA VAL A 45 10.90 -10.41 -12.69
C VAL A 45 11.31 -8.97 -12.93
N LEU A 46 12.45 -8.53 -12.40
CA LEU A 46 12.98 -7.19 -12.63
C LEU A 46 13.41 -6.96 -14.08
N THR A 47 13.83 -8.02 -14.77
CA THR A 47 14.14 -7.97 -16.21
C THR A 47 12.87 -7.81 -17.05
N ASP A 48 11.76 -8.39 -16.59
CA ASP A 48 10.45 -8.38 -17.25
C ASP A 48 9.51 -7.26 -16.73
N ILE A 49 10.04 -6.20 -16.09
CA ILE A 49 9.24 -5.22 -15.35
C ILE A 49 8.19 -4.48 -16.21
N ASP A 50 8.46 -4.33 -17.51
CA ASP A 50 7.58 -3.66 -18.47
C ASP A 50 6.42 -4.56 -18.95
N THR A 51 6.41 -5.84 -18.57
CA THR A 51 5.37 -6.81 -18.95
C THR A 51 4.19 -6.86 -17.96
N PHE A 52 4.28 -6.13 -16.86
CA PHE A 52 3.23 -6.07 -15.86
C PHE A 52 1.96 -5.45 -16.45
N SER A 53 0.82 -6.06 -16.14
CA SER A 53 -0.51 -5.58 -16.51
C SER A 53 -1.07 -4.70 -15.39
N TYR A 54 -1.70 -3.59 -15.75
CA TYR A 54 -2.33 -2.70 -14.78
C TYR A 54 -3.77 -3.16 -14.47
N ASN A 55 -4.16 -3.19 -13.19
CA ASN A 55 -5.48 -3.66 -12.77
C ASN A 55 -6.61 -2.61 -12.91
N ASN A 56 -6.32 -1.43 -13.46
CA ASN A 56 -7.29 -0.34 -13.63
C ASN A 56 -7.99 0.11 -12.33
N CYS A 57 -7.36 -0.07 -11.17
CA CYS A 57 -7.95 0.26 -9.86
C CYS A 57 -9.21 -0.52 -9.49
N GLU A 58 -9.45 -1.66 -10.14
CA GLU A 58 -10.60 -2.52 -9.86
C GLU A 58 -10.20 -3.67 -8.93
N GLU A 59 -11.18 -4.20 -8.19
CA GLU A 59 -10.98 -5.41 -7.41
C GLU A 59 -10.58 -6.56 -8.34
N PHE A 60 -9.45 -7.20 -8.05
CA PHE A 60 -8.91 -8.27 -8.89
C PHE A 60 -9.02 -9.62 -8.19
N ASN A 61 -9.54 -10.61 -8.91
CA ASN A 61 -9.57 -12.00 -8.49
C ASN A 61 -8.74 -12.84 -9.46
N PHE A 62 -7.62 -13.38 -8.98
CA PHE A 62 -6.70 -14.20 -9.78
C PHE A 62 -7.21 -15.63 -10.01
N GLY A 63 -8.37 -15.98 -9.45
CA GLY A 63 -8.98 -17.30 -9.54
C GLY A 63 -8.16 -18.39 -8.85
N ILE A 64 -8.50 -19.65 -9.14
CA ILE A 64 -7.65 -20.78 -8.81
C ILE A 64 -6.58 -20.87 -9.90
N ASN A 65 -5.34 -20.54 -9.57
CA ASN A 65 -4.20 -20.70 -10.44
C ASN A 65 -3.05 -21.38 -9.70
N ASP A 66 -2.20 -22.07 -10.44
CA ASP A 66 -0.95 -22.67 -9.96
C ASP A 66 0.25 -21.77 -10.27
N GLN A 67 0.02 -20.48 -10.51
CA GLN A 67 1.04 -19.51 -10.84
C GLN A 67 1.41 -18.67 -9.60
N ALA A 68 2.61 -18.09 -9.62
CA ALA A 68 2.94 -17.02 -8.70
C ALA A 68 2.32 -15.71 -9.19
N VAL A 69 1.68 -14.98 -8.27
CA VAL A 69 1.16 -13.65 -8.51
C VAL A 69 2.19 -12.63 -8.03
N TRP A 70 2.82 -11.94 -8.97
CA TRP A 70 3.71 -10.83 -8.69
C TRP A 70 2.91 -9.54 -8.70
N ILE A 71 2.99 -8.77 -7.61
CA ILE A 71 2.33 -7.47 -7.48
C ILE A 71 3.41 -6.39 -7.39
N LYS A 72 3.31 -5.39 -8.26
CA LYS A 72 4.16 -4.20 -8.26
C LYS A 72 3.35 -3.00 -7.80
N ILE A 73 3.86 -2.31 -6.79
CA ILE A 73 3.34 -1.05 -6.26
C ILE A 73 4.44 -0.01 -6.43
N ASP A 74 4.13 1.11 -7.10
CA ASP A 74 5.11 2.15 -7.36
C ASP A 74 5.16 3.14 -6.19
N ASN A 75 6.36 3.62 -5.83
CA ASN A 75 6.55 4.51 -4.68
C ASN A 75 5.73 5.80 -4.74
N GLN A 76 5.46 6.30 -5.95
CA GLN A 76 4.61 7.48 -6.16
C GLN A 76 3.22 7.31 -5.53
N ASP A 77 2.69 6.09 -5.55
CA ASP A 77 1.39 5.74 -4.96
C ASP A 77 1.44 5.79 -3.42
N LEU A 78 2.62 5.59 -2.83
CA LEU A 78 2.82 5.56 -1.38
C LEU A 78 3.08 6.95 -0.77
N THR A 79 3.49 7.94 -1.56
CA THR A 79 3.88 9.28 -1.05
C THR A 79 2.76 10.04 -0.33
N SER A 80 1.50 9.69 -0.61
CA SER A 80 0.33 10.30 0.03
C SER A 80 0.05 9.75 1.44
N TYR A 81 0.76 8.71 1.87
CA TYR A 81 0.57 8.03 3.14
C TYR A 81 1.65 8.42 4.14
N SER A 82 1.25 8.83 5.34
CA SER A 82 2.17 9.10 6.46
C SER A 82 2.79 7.83 7.04
N ASN A 83 2.05 6.72 6.99
CA ASN A 83 2.50 5.39 7.42
C ASN A 83 1.78 4.33 6.57
N PRO A 84 2.29 4.02 5.36
CA PRO A 84 1.64 3.05 4.49
C PRO A 84 1.68 1.66 5.14
N LEU A 85 0.51 1.00 5.18
CA LEU A 85 0.37 -0.38 5.65
C LEU A 85 -0.07 -1.23 4.46
N LEU A 86 0.68 -2.29 4.16
CA LEU A 86 0.25 -3.31 3.23
C LEU A 86 -0.54 -4.36 4.00
N VAL A 87 -1.82 -4.50 3.66
CA VAL A 87 -2.70 -5.52 4.24
C VAL A 87 -3.11 -6.47 3.13
N LEU A 88 -2.74 -7.75 3.27
CA LEU A 88 -3.16 -8.83 2.38
C LEU A 88 -4.18 -9.69 3.14
N ASN A 89 -5.42 -9.70 2.64
CA ASN A 89 -6.48 -10.53 3.22
C ASN A 89 -6.74 -11.72 2.30
N SER A 90 -6.03 -12.83 2.54
CA SER A 90 -6.26 -14.08 1.81
C SER A 90 -6.20 -15.27 2.77
N SER A 91 -7.18 -16.15 2.67
CA SER A 91 -7.26 -17.38 3.46
C SER A 91 -6.50 -18.56 2.82
N SER A 92 -5.91 -18.36 1.64
CA SER A 92 -5.39 -19.42 0.78
C SER A 92 -3.98 -19.12 0.23
N LEU A 93 -3.26 -18.17 0.83
CA LEU A 93 -1.85 -17.94 0.50
C LEU A 93 -0.97 -18.78 1.41
N ASP A 94 -0.09 -19.58 0.81
CA ASP A 94 0.92 -20.35 1.56
C ASP A 94 2.14 -19.48 1.90
N TYR A 95 2.56 -18.61 0.99
CA TYR A 95 3.72 -17.76 1.15
C TYR A 95 3.51 -16.38 0.50
N VAL A 96 4.07 -15.36 1.13
CA VAL A 96 4.15 -13.99 0.64
C VAL A 96 5.58 -13.52 0.76
N TYR A 97 6.15 -13.10 -0.36
CA TYR A 97 7.47 -12.49 -0.44
C TYR A 97 7.31 -10.99 -0.72
N LEU A 98 7.95 -10.16 0.10
CA LEU A 98 8.03 -8.72 -0.09
C LEU A 98 9.46 -8.33 -0.46
N TYR A 99 9.62 -7.66 -1.59
CA TYR A 99 10.89 -7.14 -2.05
C TYR A 99 10.83 -5.61 -2.10
N SER A 100 11.76 -4.95 -1.41
CA SER A 100 11.99 -3.51 -1.58
C SER A 100 12.98 -3.33 -2.73
N VAL A 101 12.60 -2.57 -3.76
CA VAL A 101 13.42 -2.40 -4.97
C VAL A 101 13.70 -0.93 -5.21
N SER A 102 14.96 -0.60 -5.42
CA SER A 102 15.45 0.76 -5.66
C SER A 102 16.55 0.76 -6.71
N GLY A 103 16.44 1.62 -7.72
CA GLY A 103 17.42 1.68 -8.82
C GLY A 103 17.60 0.35 -9.56
N GLY A 104 16.54 -0.47 -9.65
CA GLY A 104 16.58 -1.79 -10.29
C GLY A 104 17.29 -2.88 -9.47
N LYS A 105 17.52 -2.65 -8.18
CA LYS A 105 18.15 -3.62 -7.28
C LYS A 105 17.28 -3.88 -6.06
N ILE A 106 17.36 -5.10 -5.55
CA ILE A 106 16.69 -5.51 -4.32
C ILE A 106 17.50 -4.97 -3.14
N GLU A 107 16.85 -4.18 -2.28
CA GLU A 107 17.45 -3.66 -1.05
C GLU A 107 17.13 -4.54 0.16
N ASN A 108 15.91 -5.06 0.22
CA ASN A 108 15.44 -5.91 1.31
C ASN A 108 14.48 -6.98 0.79
N GLU A 109 14.48 -8.13 1.46
CA GLU A 109 13.55 -9.24 1.26
C GLU A 109 12.92 -9.61 2.60
N LEU A 110 11.60 -9.78 2.60
CA LEU A 110 10.82 -10.26 3.74
C LEU A 110 9.93 -11.40 3.28
N VAL A 111 9.87 -12.48 4.07
CA VAL A 111 9.06 -13.65 3.77
C VAL A 111 8.09 -13.89 4.91
N SER A 112 6.82 -14.10 4.58
CA SER A 112 5.75 -14.49 5.49
C SER A 112 5.06 -15.74 4.97
N GLY A 113 4.93 -16.77 5.80
CA GLY A 113 4.22 -18.02 5.53
C GLY A 113 3.75 -18.66 6.83
#